data_AF-A0A1C5Y2S5-F1
#
_entry.id   AF-A0A1C5Y2S5-F1
#
_cell.length_a   1.000
_cell.length_b   1.000
_cell.length_c   1.000
_cell.angle_alpha   90.00
_cell.angle_beta   90.00
_cell.angle_gamma   90.00
#
_symmetry.space_group_name_H-M   'P 1'
#
loop_
_entity.id
_entity.type
_entity.pdbx_description
1 polymer ?
#
loop_
_entity_poly.entity_id
_entity_poly.type
_entity_poly.pdbx_seq_one_letter_code
_entity_poly.pdbx_strand_id
1 'polypeptide(L)'
;MAPKTEIRNKLADALDADLSALSDINIQTYEDVMHTLFLFEEEFDMDIDRTEEKTTLSFDNHNKKIAPLITYLYTWHCNKNLLFFMIFLL
;
A
#
# COMPACT_ATOMS: atom_id res chain seq x y z
N MET A 1 11.45 -15.10 12.28
CA MET A 1 11.31 -13.65 12.00
C MET A 1 9.83 -13.32 11.91
N ALA A 2 9.39 -12.15 12.38
CA ALA A 2 7.97 -11.81 12.34
C ALA A 2 7.52 -11.57 10.88
N PRO A 3 6.34 -12.03 10.45
CA PRO A 3 5.85 -11.89 9.06
C PRO A 3 5.87 -10.43 8.55
N LYS A 4 5.66 -9.47 9.45
CA LYS A 4 5.67 -8.03 9.14
C LYS A 4 7.06 -7.47 8.81
N THR A 5 8.15 -8.11 9.26
CA THR A 5 9.52 -7.69 8.95
C THR A 5 9.93 -8.18 7.57
N GLU A 6 9.58 -9.42 7.22
CA GLU A 6 9.88 -9.97 5.90
C GLU A 6 9.09 -9.27 4.78
N ILE A 7 7.82 -8.92 5.02
CA ILE A 7 7.02 -8.10 4.11
C ILE A 7 7.66 -6.72 3.92
N ARG A 8 8.12 -6.09 5.00
CA ARG A 8 8.76 -4.76 4.93
C ARG A 8 10.07 -4.78 4.14
N ASN A 9 10.91 -5.79 4.36
CA ASN A 9 12.16 -5.94 3.61
C ASN A 9 11.88 -6.15 2.11
N LYS A 10 10.98 -7.07 1.77
CA LYS A 10 10.61 -7.30 0.36
C LYS A 10 9.96 -6.07 -0.29
N LEU A 11 9.22 -5.26 0.47
CA LEU A 11 8.68 -4.00 -0.01
C LEU A 11 9.77 -2.96 -0.24
N ALA A 12 10.66 -2.75 0.72
CA ALA A 12 11.79 -1.83 0.56
C ALA A 12 12.63 -2.20 -0.67
N ASP A 13 12.98 -3.49 -0.81
CA ASP A 13 13.72 -4.01 -1.95
C ASP A 13 12.97 -3.79 -3.28
N ALA A 14 11.67 -4.07 -3.32
CA ALA A 14 10.87 -3.95 -4.54
C ALA A 14 10.55 -2.50 -4.94
N LEU A 15 10.55 -1.59 -3.96
CA LEU A 15 10.29 -0.16 -4.16
C LEU A 15 11.58 0.65 -4.34
N ASP A 16 12.76 0.01 -4.23
CA ASP A 16 14.08 0.66 -4.16
C ASP A 16 14.10 1.81 -3.13
N ALA A 17 13.50 1.55 -1.97
CA ALA A 17 13.30 2.54 -0.90
C ALA A 17 14.06 2.10 0.36
N ASP A 18 14.57 3.07 1.13
CA ASP A 18 15.15 2.78 2.43
C ASP A 18 14.08 2.20 3.38
N LEU A 19 14.46 1.21 4.17
CA LEU A 19 13.57 0.59 5.15
C LEU A 19 13.07 1.60 6.20
N SER A 20 13.85 2.63 6.49
CA SER A 20 13.48 3.74 7.37
C SER A 20 12.31 4.53 6.79
N ALA A 21 12.27 4.74 5.46
CA ALA A 21 11.19 5.46 4.79
C ALA A 21 9.82 4.76 4.97
N LEU A 22 9.82 3.44 5.14
CA LEU A 22 8.62 2.64 5.46
C LEU A 22 8.26 2.64 6.95
N SER A 23 9.12 3.21 7.81
CA SER A 23 9.00 3.21 9.27
C SER A 23 8.79 4.60 9.86
N ASP A 24 8.99 5.66 9.07
CA ASP A 24 8.96 7.07 9.52
C ASP A 24 7.53 7.64 9.66
N ILE A 25 6.51 6.96 9.13
CA ILE A 25 5.12 7.42 9.22
C ILE A 25 4.51 7.02 10.57
N ASN A 26 4.33 8.00 11.44
CA ASN A 26 3.75 7.85 12.77
C ASN A 26 2.25 8.15 12.78
N ILE A 27 1.41 7.24 12.29
CA ILE A 27 -0.05 7.32 12.40
C ILE A 27 -0.47 6.78 13.78
N GLN A 28 -1.03 7.65 14.63
CA GLN A 28 -1.42 7.30 16.00
C GLN A 28 -2.93 7.39 16.24
N THR A 29 -3.63 8.22 15.48
CA THR A 29 -5.07 8.45 15.62
C THR A 29 -5.83 8.15 14.33
N TYR A 30 -7.16 8.10 14.42
CA TYR A 30 -8.00 8.00 13.23
C TYR A 30 -7.98 9.28 12.40
N GLU A 31 -7.79 10.43 13.04
CA GLU A 31 -7.63 11.73 12.38
C GLU A 31 -6.36 11.74 11.50
N ASP A 32 -5.26 11.16 11.97
CA ASP A 32 -4.02 11.04 11.17
C ASP A 32 -4.25 10.19 9.90
N VAL A 33 -5.06 9.13 10.01
CA VAL A 33 -5.48 8.34 8.86
C VAL A 33 -6.29 9.19 7.90
N MET A 34 -7.27 9.94 8.40
CA MET A 34 -8.12 10.79 7.56
C MET A 34 -7.35 11.89 6.84
N HIS A 35 -6.36 12.51 7.49
CA HIS A 35 -5.47 13.48 6.83
C HIS A 35 -4.70 12.85 5.68
N THR A 36 -4.21 11.62 5.87
CA THR A 36 -3.51 10.87 4.83
C THR A 36 -4.46 10.53 3.67
N LEU A 37 -5.67 10.05 3.97
CA LEU A 37 -6.66 9.72 2.94
C LEU A 37 -7.11 10.95 2.15
N PHE A 38 -7.27 12.10 2.80
CA PHE A 38 -7.60 13.36 2.14
C PHE A 38 -6.51 13.79 1.15
N LEU A 39 -5.23 13.72 1.56
CA LEU A 39 -4.10 13.98 0.67
C LEU A 39 -4.13 13.03 -0.55
N PHE A 40 -4.49 11.77 -0.34
CA PHE A 40 -4.55 10.79 -1.42
C PHE A 40 -5.69 11.06 -2.40
N GLU A 41 -6.85 11.50 -1.91
CA GLU A 41 -7.96 11.93 -2.76
C GLU A 41 -7.57 13.17 -3.58
N GLU A 42 -6.96 14.18 -2.94
CA GLU A 42 -6.61 15.46 -3.58
C GLU A 42 -5.44 15.36 -4.58
N GLU A 43 -4.35 14.67 -4.22
CA GLU A 43 -3.12 14.65 -5.02
C GLU A 43 -3.03 13.44 -5.97
N PHE A 44 -3.67 12.33 -5.60
CA PHE A 44 -3.55 11.07 -6.33
C PHE A 44 -4.86 10.61 -6.97
N ASP A 45 -5.91 11.44 -6.95
CA ASP A 45 -7.23 11.12 -7.51
C ASP A 45 -7.76 9.76 -6.99
N MET A 46 -7.58 9.49 -5.69
CA MET A 46 -8.07 8.27 -5.04
C MET A 46 -9.59 8.34 -4.82
N ASP A 47 -10.30 7.29 -5.23
CA ASP A 47 -11.73 7.16 -4.99
C ASP A 47 -12.04 6.27 -3.79
N ILE A 48 -13.10 6.62 -3.06
CA ILE A 48 -13.65 5.83 -1.96
C ILE A 48 -15.06 5.38 -2.33
N ASP A 49 -15.25 4.06 -2.46
CA ASP A 49 -16.56 3.45 -2.63
C ASP A 49 -16.95 2.66 -1.37
N ARG A 50 -18.23 2.73 -1.01
CA ARG A 50 -18.76 1.99 0.14
C ARG A 50 -20.05 1.27 -0.19
N THR A 51 -20.06 -0.02 0.10
CA THR A 51 -21.24 -0.88 0.10
C THR A 51 -21.62 -1.25 1.53
N GLU A 52 -22.71 -2.01 1.70
CA GLU A 52 -23.12 -2.56 3.00
C GLU A 52 -22.05 -3.51 3.60
N GLU A 53 -21.31 -4.23 2.75
CA GLU A 53 -20.36 -5.26 3.17
C GLU A 53 -18.91 -4.76 3.27
N LYS A 54 -18.54 -3.73 2.49
CA LYS A 54 -17.14 -3.30 2.38
C LYS A 54 -16.99 -1.81 2.06
N THR A 55 -15.84 -1.27 2.45
CA THR A 55 -15.31 -0.01 1.92
C THR A 55 -14.10 -0.35 1.06
N THR A 56 -14.01 0.23 -0.13
CA THR A 56 -12.89 0.07 -1.05
C THR A 56 -12.26 1.41 -1.38
N LEU A 57 -10.93 1.41 -1.43
CA LEU A 57 -10.13 2.51 -1.96
C LEU A 57 -9.64 2.08 -3.34
N SER A 58 -9.82 2.93 -4.36
CA SER A 58 -9.42 2.63 -5.73
C SER A 58 -8.67 3.80 -6.37
N PHE A 59 -7.84 3.47 -7.34
CA PHE A 59 -7.10 4.43 -8.16
C PHE A 59 -7.36 4.13 -9.64
N ASP A 60 -7.40 5.15 -10.49
CA ASP A 60 -7.47 4.95 -11.95
C ASP A 60 -6.11 4.56 -12.51
N ASN A 61 -6.00 3.34 -13.02
CA ASN A 61 -4.79 2.82 -13.66
C ASN A 61 -4.39 3.58 -14.94
N HIS A 62 -5.29 4.39 -15.52
CA HIS A 62 -4.99 5.22 -16.68
C HIS A 62 -4.46 6.61 -16.28
N ASN A 63 -4.49 6.96 -15.00
CA ASN A 63 -3.96 8.23 -14.51
C ASN A 63 -2.42 8.23 -14.56
N LYS A 64 -1.89 8.87 -15.61
CA LYS A 64 -0.44 8.94 -15.86
C LYS A 64 0.33 9.69 -14.76
N LYS A 65 -0.31 10.57 -14.00
CA LYS A 65 0.35 11.32 -12.91
C LYS A 65 0.81 10.39 -11.79
N ILE A 66 0.03 9.33 -11.54
CA ILE A 66 0.26 8.38 -10.44
C ILE A 66 0.80 7.04 -10.92
N ALA A 67 1.23 6.92 -12.18
CA ALA A 67 1.75 5.66 -12.74
C ALA A 67 2.86 5.00 -11.88
N PRO A 68 3.79 5.76 -11.24
CA PRO A 68 4.73 5.17 -10.29
C PRO A 68 4.05 4.54 -9.08
N LEU A 69 3.09 5.23 -8.46
CA LEU A 69 2.31 4.72 -7.32
C LEU A 69 1.52 3.46 -7.70
N ILE A 70 0.86 3.44 -8.86
CA ILE A 70 0.16 2.26 -9.38
C ILE A 70 1.12 1.07 -9.55
N THR A 71 2.33 1.32 -10.06
CA THR A 71 3.37 0.29 -10.24
C THR A 71 3.80 -0.29 -8.89
N TYR A 72 3.97 0.57 -7.89
CA TYR A 72 4.31 0.17 -6.53
C TYR A 72 3.19 -0.65 -5.86
N LEU A 73 1.94 -0.22 -5.98
CA LEU A 73 0.78 -0.95 -5.45
C LEU A 73 0.63 -2.33 -6.12
N TYR A 74 0.81 -2.40 -7.44
CA TYR A 74 0.77 -3.67 -8.17
C TYR A 74 1.91 -4.62 -7.76
N THR A 75 3.12 -4.08 -7.64
CA THR A 75 4.28 -4.83 -7.15
C THR A 75 4.05 -5.37 -5.75
N TRP A 76 3.48 -4.56 -4.85
CA TRP A 76 3.10 -5.02 -3.52
C TRP A 76 2.06 -6.14 -3.58
N HIS A 77 0.98 -5.95 -4.33
CA HIS A 77 -0.07 -6.95 -4.50
C HIS A 77 0.51 -8.32 -4.94
N CYS A 78 1.39 -8.32 -5.95
CA CYS A 78 2.06 -9.53 -6.43
C CYS A 78 2.93 -10.19 -5.33
N ASN A 79 3.73 -9.40 -4.61
CA ASN A 79 4.61 -9.91 -3.55
C ASN A 79 3.85 -10.48 -2.34
N LYS A 80 2.73 -9.86 -1.96
CA LYS A 80 1.85 -10.38 -0.90
C LYS A 80 1.31 -11.76 -1.27
N ASN A 81 0.90 -11.94 -2.52
CA ASN A 81 0.40 -13.22 -3.00
C ASN A 81 1.51 -14.28 -3.05
N LEU A 82 2.72 -13.93 -3.51
CA LEU A 82 3.88 -14.83 -3.50
C LEU A 82 4.25 -15.28 -2.07
N LEU A 83 4.25 -14.37 -1.10
CA LEU A 83 4.47 -14.69 0.32
C LEU A 83 3.40 -15.64 0.87
N PHE A 84 2.14 -15.43 0.49
CA PHE A 84 1.05 -16.32 0.89
C PHE A 84 1.26 -17.72 0.31
N PHE A 85 1.62 -17.83 -0.97
CA PHE A 85 1.92 -19.13 -1.61
C PHE A 85 3.11 -19.87 -0.97
N MET A 86 4.18 -19.16 -0.59
CA MET A 86 5.36 -19.78 0.05
C MET A 86 5.08 -20.31 1.46
N ILE A 87 4.16 -19.68 2.22
CA ILE A 87 3.79 -20.13 3.56
C ILE A 87 2.95 -21.43 3.53
N PHE A 88 2.15 -21.65 2.47
CA PHE A 88 1.32 -22.86 2.34
C PHE A 88 2.06 -24.06 1.72
N LEU A 89 3.30 -23.90 1.27
CA LEU A 89 4.14 -24.96 0.70
C LEU A 89 5.20 -25.52 1.68
N LEU A 90 5.22 -25.02 2.92
CA LEU A 90 6.02 -25.51 4.06
C LEU A 90 5.10 -26.11 5.12
#